data_AF-A0A090T736-F1
#
_entry.id   AF-A0A090T736-F1
#
_cell.length_a   1.000
_cell.length_b   1.000
_cell.length_c   1.000
_cell.angle_alpha   90.00
_cell.angle_beta   90.00
_cell.angle_gamma   90.00
#
_symmetry.space_group_name_H-M   'P 1'
#
loop_
_entity.id
_entity.type
_entity.pdbx_description
1 polymer ?
#
loop_
_entity_poly.entity_id
_entity_poly.type
_entity_poly.pdbx_seq_one_letter_code
_entity_poly.pdbx_strand_id
1 'polypeptide(L)'
;MEHDKGDLIYGLDDKPSVKAASYAALQHVLASFVGIITPTLIIGGVLGLGEHVPYLISMALMVSGVGTFIQARRIGPVGAGMICVQGTSFAFLGSVLGAGFLVKANGGGPDEMLATIFGVCFLVPLSR
;
A
#
# COMPACT_ATOMS: atom_id res chain seq x y z
N MET A 1 23.10 -34.57 -22.45
CA MET A 1 22.66 -34.21 -21.10
C MET A 1 21.99 -32.86 -21.21
N GLU A 2 20.67 -32.91 -21.26
CA GLU A 2 19.72 -31.81 -21.41
C GLU A 2 19.71 -31.02 -20.10
N HIS A 3 19.99 -29.71 -20.14
CA HIS A 3 19.77 -28.83 -18.99
C HIS A 3 18.61 -27.91 -19.37
N ASP A 4 17.45 -28.28 -18.84
CA ASP A 4 16.16 -27.59 -18.88
C ASP A 4 16.34 -26.10 -18.55
N LYS A 5 16.41 -25.27 -19.59
CA LYS A 5 16.27 -23.82 -19.49
C LYS A 5 14.78 -23.57 -19.35
N GLY A 6 14.30 -23.57 -18.11
CA GLY A 6 12.92 -23.28 -17.76
C GLY A 6 12.35 -22.10 -18.56
N ASP A 7 11.48 -22.48 -19.49
CA ASP A 7 10.38 -21.78 -20.15
C ASP A 7 10.00 -20.39 -19.57
N LEU A 8 10.82 -19.37 -19.84
CA LEU A 8 10.47 -17.97 -19.61
C LEU A 8 10.15 -17.32 -20.96
N ILE A 9 8.88 -16.99 -21.19
CA ILE A 9 8.39 -16.34 -22.42
C ILE A 9 8.94 -14.90 -22.57
N TYR A 10 9.44 -14.28 -21.50
CA TYR A 10 10.09 -12.96 -21.51
C TYR A 10 11.29 -12.92 -20.55
N GLY A 11 12.45 -12.46 -21.02
CA GLY A 11 13.58 -12.12 -20.16
C GLY A 11 13.38 -10.82 -19.38
N LEU A 12 14.15 -10.60 -18.30
CA LEU A 12 14.10 -9.39 -17.45
C LEU A 12 14.32 -8.07 -18.22
N ASP A 13 15.02 -8.13 -19.37
CA ASP A 13 15.31 -6.99 -20.26
C ASP A 13 14.49 -7.00 -21.57
N ASP A 14 13.62 -7.99 -21.78
CA ASP A 14 12.77 -8.02 -22.97
C ASP A 14 11.65 -6.98 -22.82
N LYS A 15 11.52 -6.09 -23.80
CA LYS A 15 10.39 -5.15 -23.92
C LYS A 15 9.21 -5.88 -24.56
N PRO A 16 8.19 -6.32 -23.80
CA PRO A 16 6.98 -6.83 -24.41
C PRO A 16 6.38 -5.81 -25.36
N SER A 17 5.66 -6.32 -26.37
CA SER A 17 4.93 -5.48 -27.31
C SER A 17 4.18 -4.38 -26.53
N VAL A 18 4.27 -3.14 -27.00
CA VAL A 18 3.80 -1.96 -26.26
C VAL A 18 2.35 -2.10 -25.79
N LYS A 19 1.54 -2.88 -26.53
CA LYS A 19 0.17 -3.25 -26.20
C LYS A 19 0.08 -4.23 -25.02
N ALA A 20 0.85 -5.32 -25.02
CA ALA A 20 0.85 -6.27 -23.90
C ALA A 20 1.38 -5.62 -22.61
N ALA A 21 2.43 -4.80 -22.74
CA ALA A 21 3.01 -4.03 -21.64
C ALA A 21 2.00 -3.07 -21.01
N SER A 22 1.23 -2.33 -21.84
CA SER A 22 0.24 -1.38 -21.35
C SER A 22 -0.95 -2.06 -20.67
N TYR A 23 -1.42 -3.19 -21.19
CA TYR A 23 -2.48 -3.98 -20.53
C TYR A 23 -2.01 -4.56 -19.19
N ALA A 24 -0.80 -5.12 -19.14
CA ALA A 24 -0.23 -5.65 -17.90
C ALA A 24 -0.01 -4.54 -16.86
N ALA A 25 0.49 -3.37 -17.28
CA ALA A 25 0.66 -2.22 -16.39
C ALA A 25 -0.69 -1.70 -15.86
N LEU A 26 -1.71 -1.63 -16.71
CA LEU A 26 -3.07 -1.24 -16.30
C LEU A 26 -3.64 -2.23 -15.27
N GLN A 27 -3.52 -3.53 -15.53
CA GLN A 27 -3.95 -4.57 -14.59
C GLN A 27 -3.20 -4.48 -13.26
N HIS A 28 -1.89 -4.22 -13.30
CA HIS A 28 -1.06 -4.07 -12.11
C HIS A 28 -1.50 -2.87 -11.26
N VAL A 29 -1.79 -1.73 -11.89
CA VAL A 29 -2.32 -0.53 -11.21
C VAL A 29 -3.69 -0.81 -10.60
N LEU A 30 -4.60 -1.46 -11.34
CA LEU A 30 -5.94 -1.79 -10.85
C LEU A 30 -5.90 -2.80 -9.68
N ALA A 31 -5.07 -3.84 -9.78
CA ALA A 31 -4.88 -4.81 -8.71
C ALA A 31 -4.33 -4.15 -7.44
N SER A 32 -3.39 -3.23 -7.62
CA SER A 32 -2.79 -2.45 -6.54
C SER A 32 -3.76 -1.48 -5.88
N PHE A 33 -4.65 -0.88 -6.66
CA PHE A 33 -5.69 0.04 -6.18
C PHE A 33 -6.61 -0.64 -5.17
N VAL A 34 -7.07 -1.86 -5.46
CA VAL A 34 -7.87 -2.67 -4.53
C VAL A 34 -7.08 -2.99 -3.26
N GLY A 35 -5.79 -3.32 -3.40
CA GLY A 35 -4.90 -3.60 -2.28
C GLY A 35 -4.71 -2.42 -1.31
N ILE A 36 -4.74 -1.18 -1.80
CA ILE A 36 -4.57 0.04 -0.99
C ILE A 36 -5.90 0.48 -0.34
N ILE A 37 -7.00 0.37 -1.08
CA ILE A 37 -8.32 0.85 -0.61
C ILE A 37 -8.92 -0.08 0.44
N THR A 38 -8.81 -1.40 0.24
CA THR A 38 -9.40 -2.41 1.13
C THR A 38 -9.03 -2.21 2.62
N PRO A 39 -7.76 -2.13 3.02
CA PRO A 39 -7.42 -1.94 4.44
C PRO A 39 -7.93 -0.60 4.99
N THR A 40 -7.96 0.45 4.17
CA THR A 40 -8.46 1.77 4.56
C THR A 40 -9.98 1.74 4.81
N LEU A 41 -10.73 1.05 3.94
CA LEU A 41 -12.16 0.82 4.13
C LEU A 41 -12.46 -0.01 5.38
N ILE A 42 -11.65 -1.05 5.64
CA ILE A 42 -11.80 -1.88 6.85
C ILE A 42 -11.61 -1.01 8.11
N ILE A 43 -10.53 -0.23 8.19
CA ILE A 43 -10.26 0.66 9.34
C ILE A 43 -11.41 1.65 9.51
N GLY A 44 -11.81 2.30 8.41
CA GLY A 44 -12.87 3.30 8.40
C GLY A 44 -14.23 2.76 8.85
N GLY A 45 -14.64 1.62 8.30
CA GLY A 45 -15.92 0.98 8.60
C GLY A 45 -15.99 0.39 10.01
N VAL A 46 -14.92 -0.25 10.48
CA VAL A 46 -14.88 -0.90 11.79
C VAL A 46 -14.81 0.12 12.94
N LEU A 47 -14.05 1.20 12.77
CA LEU A 47 -13.94 2.24 13.79
C LEU A 47 -15.13 3.22 13.77
N GLY A 48 -15.87 3.30 12.66
CA GLY A 48 -16.98 4.22 12.48
C GLY A 48 -16.55 5.61 12.00
N LEU A 49 -15.40 5.70 11.32
CA LEU A 49 -14.80 6.93 10.80
C LEU A 49 -15.42 7.37 9.46
N GLY A 50 -16.72 7.14 9.25
CA GLY A 50 -17.42 7.25 7.97
C GLY A 50 -17.10 8.54 7.18
N GLU A 51 -17.13 9.68 7.84
CA GLU A 51 -16.85 10.99 7.24
C GLU A 51 -15.38 11.19 6.84
N HIS A 52 -14.45 10.51 7.51
CA HIS A 52 -13.02 10.58 7.23
C HIS A 52 -12.52 9.49 6.28
N VAL A 53 -13.33 8.48 5.97
CA VAL A 53 -12.94 7.38 5.06
C VAL A 53 -12.49 7.88 3.69
N PRO A 54 -13.21 8.78 3.00
CA PRO A 54 -12.77 9.28 1.69
C PRO A 54 -11.42 10.00 1.78
N TYR A 55 -11.22 10.77 2.86
CA TYR A 55 -9.97 11.48 3.11
C TYR A 55 -8.79 10.53 3.34
N LEU A 56 -8.98 9.48 4.16
CA LEU A 56 -7.97 8.45 4.39
C LEU A 56 -7.61 7.69 3.11
N ILE A 57 -8.61 7.40 2.26
CA ILE A 57 -8.38 6.75 0.95
C ILE A 57 -7.54 7.65 0.06
N SER A 58 -7.89 8.94 -0.06
CA SER A 58 -7.13 9.91 -0.85
C SER A 58 -5.68 10.03 -0.37
N MET A 59 -5.46 10.08 0.95
CA MET A 59 -4.12 10.09 1.52
C MET A 59 -3.34 8.80 1.23
N ALA A 60 -3.97 7.64 1.42
CA ALA A 60 -3.33 6.34 1.18
C ALA A 60 -2.92 6.17 -0.29
N LEU A 61 -3.80 6.55 -1.23
CA LEU A 61 -3.50 6.51 -2.67
C LEU A 61 -2.39 7.50 -3.05
N MET A 62 -2.39 8.70 -2.49
CA MET A 62 -1.37 9.70 -2.78
C MET A 62 0.01 9.27 -2.26
N VAL A 63 0.09 8.79 -1.00
CA VAL A 63 1.34 8.28 -0.42
C VAL A 63 1.84 7.05 -1.19
N SER A 64 0.95 6.12 -1.54
CA SER A 64 1.32 4.94 -2.32
C SER A 64 1.81 5.29 -3.72
N GLY A 65 1.15 6.24 -4.41
CA GLY A 65 1.56 6.72 -5.72
C GLY A 65 2.94 7.39 -5.69
N VAL A 66 3.19 8.26 -4.70
CA VAL A 66 4.48 8.91 -4.52
C VAL A 66 5.58 7.88 -4.18
N GLY A 67 5.32 6.97 -3.26
CA GLY A 67 6.28 5.91 -2.88
C GLY A 67 6.63 5.00 -4.06
N THR A 68 5.63 4.57 -4.82
CA THR A 68 5.82 3.75 -6.02
C THR A 68 6.59 4.52 -7.10
N PHE A 69 6.31 5.81 -7.29
CA PHE A 69 7.03 6.64 -8.25
C PHE A 69 8.51 6.82 -7.88
N ILE A 70 8.82 7.08 -6.60
CA ILE A 70 10.21 7.20 -6.12
C ILE A 70 10.95 5.87 -6.29
N GLN A 71 10.30 4.74 -5.97
CA GLN A 71 10.90 3.41 -6.08
C GLN A 71 11.14 2.99 -7.55
N ALA A 72 10.23 3.37 -8.44
CA ALA A 72 10.32 3.13 -9.88
C ALA A 72 11.37 4.04 -10.54
N ARG A 73 11.48 5.31 -10.14
CA ARG A 73 12.34 6.31 -10.79
C ARG A 73 13.80 6.34 -10.30
N ARG A 74 14.18 5.44 -9.38
CA ARG A 74 15.56 5.27 -8.85
C ARG A 74 16.31 6.61 -8.72
N ILE A 75 15.80 7.48 -7.85
CA ILE A 75 16.42 8.80 -7.61
C ILE A 75 17.62 8.58 -6.66
N GLY A 76 18.81 8.36 -7.23
CA GLY A 76 20.05 8.12 -6.47
C GLY A 76 20.20 6.67 -5.97
N PRO A 77 20.82 6.41 -4.80
CA PRO A 77 21.00 5.05 -4.24
C PRO A 77 19.71 4.42 -3.68
N VAL A 78 18.58 5.14 -3.76
CA VAL A 78 17.28 4.72 -3.23
C VAL A 78 16.37 4.29 -4.38
N GLY A 79 15.91 3.04 -4.35
CA GLY A 79 15.02 2.45 -5.34
C GLY A 79 15.61 1.21 -6.01
N ALA A 80 14.76 0.21 -6.25
CA ALA A 80 15.16 -1.03 -6.92
C ALA A 80 15.28 -0.87 -8.45
N GLY A 81 14.74 0.20 -9.02
CA GLY A 81 14.61 0.37 -10.48
C GLY A 81 13.52 -0.52 -11.09
N MET A 82 12.57 -0.99 -10.26
CA MET A 82 11.46 -1.85 -10.64
C MET A 82 10.14 -1.22 -10.18
N ILE A 83 9.04 -1.55 -10.87
CA ILE A 83 7.68 -1.19 -10.44
C ILE A 83 7.33 -2.08 -9.25
N CYS A 84 7.63 -1.58 -8.06
CA CYS A 84 7.22 -2.19 -6.80
C CYS A 84 6.19 -1.24 -6.18
N VAL A 85 4.93 -1.68 -6.11
CA VAL A 85 3.86 -0.87 -5.54
C VAL A 85 4.03 -0.84 -4.02
N GLN A 86 4.25 0.35 -3.48
CA GLN A 86 4.40 0.55 -2.05
C GLN A 86 3.01 0.78 -1.46
N GLY A 87 2.42 -0.29 -0.91
CA GLY A 87 1.13 -0.26 -0.23
C GLY A 87 1.25 -0.40 1.28
N THR A 88 0.14 -0.17 1.98
CA THR A 88 -0.02 -0.48 3.40
C THR A 88 -0.03 -2.00 3.59
N SER A 89 0.90 -2.52 4.40
CA SER A 89 0.91 -3.96 4.70
C SER A 89 -0.27 -4.33 5.60
N PHE A 90 -1.02 -5.36 5.20
CA PHE A 90 -2.09 -5.94 6.01
C PHE A 90 -1.62 -6.40 7.40
N ALA A 91 -0.32 -6.63 7.59
CA ALA A 91 0.26 -6.92 8.90
C ALA A 91 0.04 -5.79 9.92
N PHE A 92 -0.06 -4.53 9.47
CA PHE A 92 -0.32 -3.38 10.35
C PHE A 92 -1.79 -3.18 10.68
N LEU A 93 -2.70 -3.81 9.93
CA LEU A 93 -4.15 -3.64 10.10
C LEU A 93 -4.59 -3.98 11.52
N GLY A 94 -4.09 -5.08 12.08
CA GLY A 94 -4.43 -5.51 13.45
C GLY A 94 -3.98 -4.52 14.52
N SER A 95 -2.76 -3.97 14.40
CA SER A 95 -2.23 -2.96 15.33
C SER A 95 -3.03 -1.66 15.28
N VAL A 96 -3.38 -1.21 14.07
CA VAL A 96 -4.18 0.01 13.85
C VAL A 96 -5.59 -0.14 14.41
N LEU A 97 -6.25 -1.27 14.15
CA LEU A 97 -7.58 -1.56 14.70
C LEU A 97 -7.53 -1.66 16.22
N GLY A 98 -6.54 -2.34 16.80
CA GLY A 98 -6.36 -2.45 18.25
C GLY A 98 -6.20 -1.09 18.92
N ALA A 99 -5.37 -0.21 18.35
CA ALA A 99 -5.19 1.15 18.84
C ALA A 99 -6.47 2.00 18.73
N GLY A 100 -7.18 1.92 17.60
CA GLY A 100 -8.45 2.62 17.41
C GLY A 100 -9.54 2.14 18.38
N PHE A 101 -9.65 0.83 18.59
CA PHE A 101 -10.58 0.26 19.55
C PHE A 101 -10.27 0.64 21.00
N LEU A 102 -8.98 0.72 21.36
CA LEU A 102 -8.57 1.16 22.69
C LEU A 102 -9.07 2.58 22.97
N VAL A 103 -8.92 3.52 22.03
CA VAL A 103 -9.41 4.89 22.18
C VAL A 103 -10.93 4.93 22.23
N LYS A 104 -11.60 4.17 21.35
CA LYS A 104 -13.06 4.06 21.33
C LYS A 104 -13.63 3.51 22.65
N ALA A 105 -12.97 2.51 23.24
CA ALA A 105 -13.36 1.95 24.53
C ALA A 105 -13.18 2.94 25.69
N ASN A 106 -12.22 3.86 25.57
CA ASN A 106 -12.01 4.96 26.52
C ASN A 106 -12.96 6.16 26.30
N GLY A 107 -13.90 6.07 25.34
CA GLY A 107 -14.86 7.13 25.02
C GLY A 107 -14.29 8.27 24.17
N GLY A 108 -13.12 8.08 23.56
CA GLY A 108 -12.48 9.08 22.72
C GLY A 108 -13.22 9.32 21.40
N GLY A 109 -13.10 10.55 20.89
CA GLY A 109 -13.74 10.97 19.65
C GLY A 109 -13.06 10.43 18.38
N PRO A 110 -13.67 10.63 17.19
CA PRO A 110 -13.07 10.29 15.90
C PRO A 110 -11.67 10.89 15.70
N ASP A 111 -11.47 12.14 16.13
CA ASP A 111 -10.18 12.83 16.02
C ASP A 111 -9.08 12.21 16.88
N GLU A 112 -9.40 11.75 18.09
CA GLU A 112 -8.44 11.05 18.96
C GLU A 112 -8.08 9.67 18.41
N MET A 113 -9.05 8.97 17.82
CA MET A 113 -8.80 7.69 17.13
C MET A 113 -7.83 7.91 15.98
N LEU A 114 -8.07 8.93 15.14
CA LEU A 114 -7.17 9.29 14.04
C LEU A 114 -5.78 9.67 14.53
N ALA A 115 -5.67 10.55 15.54
CA ALA A 115 -4.38 10.96 16.11
C ALA A 115 -3.59 9.75 16.63
N THR A 116 -4.26 8.82 17.30
CA THR A 116 -3.63 7.59 17.80
C THR A 116 -3.19 6.67 16.66
N ILE A 117 -4.03 6.48 15.64
CA ILE A 117 -3.69 5.69 14.46
C ILE A 117 -2.47 6.27 13.74
N PHE A 118 -2.42 7.59 13.52
CA PHE A 118 -1.26 8.25 12.92
C PHE A 118 0.00 8.10 13.79
N GLY A 119 -0.14 8.24 15.11
CA GLY A 119 0.98 8.03 16.05
C GLY A 119 1.52 6.61 16.03
N VAL A 120 0.65 5.60 16.02
CA VAL A 120 1.04 4.18 15.92
C VAL A 120 1.70 3.90 14.56
N CYS A 121 1.15 4.41 13.46
CA CYS A 121 1.77 4.26 12.14
C CYS A 121 3.16 4.90 12.05
N PHE A 122 3.43 5.99 12.78
CA PHE A 122 4.74 6.63 12.82
C PHE A 122 5.75 5.87 13.70
N LEU A 123 5.31 5.34 14.84
CA LEU A 123 6.19 4.69 15.83
C LEU A 123 6.48 3.22 15.54
N VAL A 124 5.54 2.47 15.00
CA VAL A 124 5.73 1.02 14.77
C VAL A 124 6.88 0.72 13.79
N PRO A 125 7.15 1.51 12.73
CA PRO A 125 8.34 1.32 11.91
C PRO A 125 9.67 1.53 12.66
N LEU A 126 9.66 2.26 13.78
CA LEU A 126 10.84 2.54 14.60
C LEU A 126 11.12 1.45 15.64
N SER A 127 10.14 0.58 15.93
CA SER A 127 10.27 -0.49 16.91
C SER A 127 10.87 -1.78 16.35
N ARG A 128 11.52 -1.72 15.18
CA ARG A 128 12.28 -2.82 14.56
C ARG A 128 13.66 -2.33 14.14
#